data_AF-A0A7C8IQX6-F1
#
_entry.id   AF-A0A7C8IQX6-F1
#
_cell.length_a   1.000
_cell.length_b   1.000
_cell.length_c   1.000
_cell.angle_alpha   90.00
_cell.angle_beta   90.00
_cell.angle_gamma   90.00
#
_symmetry.space_group_name_H-M   'P 1'
#
loop_
_entity.id
_entity.type
_entity.pdbx_description
1 polymer ?
#
loop_
_entity_poly.entity_id
_entity_poly.type
_entity_poly.pdbx_seq_one_letter_code
_entity_poly.pdbx_strand_id
1 'polypeptide(L)'
;MKSAAYALVSAVLAFQASGHSIFQDLNDIRCNVGGTRGVAAKCAAKAGSTVTVEMHAQPGDRSCSSEAIGGAHYGPVNVYLSKVADASTADGSTPWYKIFADSWSAKGSVGDGDNWGTNDLNSCCGKMDVVIPADTPSGDYLLRAEVIALHTAGQAGGAQFYMSCYQITVSGGSGSVPAGVSLPGAFKASDPGIQVNIHAKMSNYVNPGPAVIAGGLTKTAGSGCSSGCAKSCSVGSSPSGTAIAAPAPTGGSGGNSGGNSGCAQAAYQQCGGQGWTGCTACATALDTYNGRTRPQDAHHCAHEQGPRGRAQAVPASFQRPLLLRCRRAELIDLTLDAMRIKSTSGVHEVRISPPMKSLADARVRLVEMAERSQEKLGLSDIRIDRFLGPRGGGLLSFIGVAFYFVSAAALAAGLIRPSSAVWTLLDEYFPYGAASFVWLVKTIAIPVAIIHITEAWWISSSRLAKYGIETGSALWFKWVLETFVEGFPAIRRFDALVQEERKKKDTAKH
;
A
#
# COMPACT_ATOMS: atom_id res chain seq x y z
N MET A 1 32.40 24.38 24.46
CA MET A 1 31.97 23.76 23.18
C MET A 1 30.61 23.11 23.43
N LYS A 2 29.52 23.66 22.90
CA LYS A 2 28.16 23.19 23.16
C LYS A 2 27.86 21.98 22.26
N SER A 3 27.68 20.79 22.84
CA SER A 3 27.22 19.61 22.11
C SER A 3 25.81 19.84 21.59
N ALA A 4 25.66 19.96 20.25
CA ALA A 4 24.36 19.91 19.60
C ALA A 4 23.84 18.46 19.66
N ALA A 5 22.68 18.26 20.27
CA ALA A 5 22.00 16.97 20.25
C ALA A 5 21.25 16.84 18.92
N TYR A 6 21.62 15.85 18.11
CA TYR A 6 20.98 15.52 16.83
C TYR A 6 20.00 14.38 17.04
N ALA A 7 18.71 14.54 16.73
CA ALA A 7 17.77 13.42 16.74
C ALA A 7 17.58 12.90 15.30
N LEU A 8 18.02 11.67 15.01
CA LEU A 8 17.75 11.00 13.74
C LEU A 8 16.36 10.40 13.79
N VAL A 9 15.52 10.78 12.83
CA VAL A 9 14.19 10.21 12.67
C VAL A 9 14.24 9.36 11.39
N SER A 10 14.28 8.03 11.57
CA SER A 10 14.49 7.08 10.48
C SER A 10 13.15 6.63 9.90
N ALA A 11 12.92 6.78 8.59
CA ALA A 11 11.77 6.13 7.95
C ALA A 11 12.19 4.76 7.41
N VAL A 12 11.32 3.79 7.66
CA VAL A 12 11.19 2.60 6.84
C VAL A 12 10.21 2.98 5.74
N LEU A 13 10.70 3.28 4.54
CA LEU A 13 9.83 3.56 3.39
C LEU A 13 9.18 2.24 2.95
N ALA A 14 8.01 1.92 3.51
CA ALA A 14 7.16 0.90 2.91
C ALA A 14 6.43 1.50 1.71
N PHE A 15 6.74 0.93 0.55
CA PHE A 15 5.91 0.90 -0.64
C PHE A 15 5.80 2.17 -1.48
N GLN A 16 6.08 1.97 -2.77
CA GLN A 16 5.65 2.78 -3.89
C GLN A 16 4.13 2.97 -3.75
N ALA A 17 3.65 4.20 -3.59
CA ALA A 17 2.31 4.52 -4.07
C ALA A 17 2.38 4.23 -5.57
N SER A 18 1.92 3.04 -5.95
CA SER A 18 1.92 2.56 -7.34
C SER A 18 1.33 3.68 -8.17
N GLY A 19 2.07 4.17 -9.17
CA GLY A 19 1.70 5.32 -9.99
C GLY A 19 0.24 5.29 -10.42
N HIS A 20 -0.59 5.94 -9.62
CA HIS A 20 -1.98 6.20 -9.90
C HIS A 20 -2.19 7.67 -9.64
N SER A 21 -2.43 8.38 -10.75
CA SER A 21 -3.20 9.61 -10.83
C SER A 21 -3.59 10.18 -9.47
N ILE A 22 -2.82 11.14 -9.00
CA ILE A 22 -3.20 12.23 -8.11
C ILE A 22 -4.61 12.04 -7.48
N PHE A 23 -4.64 11.73 -6.17
CA PHE A 23 -5.82 11.67 -5.26
C PHE A 23 -6.63 10.36 -5.13
N GLN A 24 -6.02 9.17 -5.17
CA GLN A 24 -6.76 7.91 -4.96
C GLN A 24 -6.97 7.45 -3.49
N ASP A 25 -6.46 8.16 -2.49
CA ASP A 25 -7.16 8.25 -1.19
C ASP A 25 -6.84 9.63 -0.63
N LEU A 26 -7.87 10.43 -0.37
CA LEU A 26 -7.73 11.83 0.06
C LEU A 26 -6.84 11.93 1.31
N ASN A 27 -6.79 10.90 2.15
CA ASN A 27 -6.02 10.92 3.39
C ASN A 27 -4.58 10.40 3.26
N ASP A 28 -4.27 9.58 2.25
CA ASP A 28 -2.92 9.00 2.09
C ASP A 28 -1.87 10.08 1.81
N ILE A 29 -2.26 11.22 1.23
CA ILE A 29 -1.36 12.37 1.04
C ILE A 29 -0.77 12.91 2.35
N ARG A 30 -1.41 12.62 3.51
CA ARG A 30 -0.90 13.03 4.83
C ARG A 30 0.36 12.27 5.19
N CYS A 31 0.29 10.95 5.25
CA CYS A 31 1.32 10.10 5.84
C CYS A 31 1.68 8.84 5.02
N ASN A 32 1.25 8.79 3.76
CA ASN A 32 1.32 7.64 2.86
C ASN A 32 0.35 6.50 3.25
N VAL A 33 0.21 5.51 2.35
CA VAL A 33 -0.67 4.35 2.49
C VAL A 33 -0.39 3.64 3.81
N GLY A 34 -1.42 3.55 4.67
CA GLY A 34 -1.31 2.90 5.99
C GLY A 34 -0.49 3.68 7.02
N GLY A 35 0.03 4.86 6.69
CA GLY A 35 0.82 5.71 7.58
C GLY A 35 0.01 6.55 8.56
N THR A 36 -1.32 6.51 8.49
CA THR A 36 -2.23 7.14 9.46
C THR A 36 -2.38 6.36 10.76
N ARG A 37 -1.77 5.15 10.85
CA ARG A 37 -1.71 4.37 12.08
C ARG A 37 -0.39 4.62 12.79
N GLY A 38 -0.45 5.31 13.92
CA GLY A 38 0.72 5.58 14.75
C GLY A 38 1.34 4.34 15.39
N VAL A 39 2.53 4.54 15.95
CA VAL A 39 3.29 3.57 16.74
C VAL A 39 3.44 4.06 18.18
N ALA A 40 3.82 3.18 19.11
CA ALA A 40 3.97 3.60 20.51
C ALA A 40 5.13 4.59 20.74
N ALA A 41 6.20 4.49 19.93
CA ALA A 41 7.43 5.26 20.12
C ALA A 41 7.34 6.68 19.55
N LYS A 42 7.87 7.67 20.28
CA LYS A 42 7.98 9.08 19.85
C LYS A 42 9.43 9.55 20.00
N CYS A 43 9.93 10.30 19.02
CA CYS A 43 11.27 10.87 19.08
C CYS A 43 11.25 12.21 19.83
N ALA A 44 12.10 12.37 20.85
CA ALA A 44 12.23 13.65 21.53
C ALA A 44 13.05 14.63 20.65
N ALA A 45 12.58 15.87 20.54
CA ALA A 45 13.29 16.97 19.90
C ALA A 45 13.23 18.23 20.77
N LYS A 46 14.25 19.09 20.69
CA LYS A 46 14.21 20.42 21.29
C LYS A 46 13.85 21.46 20.22
N ALA A 47 13.02 22.43 20.56
CA ALA A 47 12.87 23.59 19.70
C ALA A 47 14.25 24.25 19.48
N GLY A 48 14.55 24.64 18.24
CA GLY A 48 15.85 25.17 17.82
C GLY A 48 16.92 24.12 17.55
N SER A 49 16.64 22.83 17.78
CA SER A 49 17.57 21.74 17.44
C SER A 49 17.38 21.26 16.00
N THR A 50 18.39 20.56 15.49
CA THR A 50 18.34 19.89 14.19
C THR A 50 17.89 18.45 14.38
N VAL A 51 16.86 18.06 13.65
CA VAL A 51 16.49 16.67 13.40
C VAL A 51 16.95 16.28 12.01
N THR A 52 17.24 15.01 11.81
CA THR A 52 17.66 14.51 10.49
C THR A 52 16.63 13.51 10.00
N VAL A 53 16.05 13.83 8.86
CA VAL A 53 15.16 12.93 8.11
C VAL A 53 16.03 12.00 7.28
N GLU A 54 15.69 10.72 7.25
CA GLU A 54 16.35 9.74 6.40
C GLU A 54 15.34 8.96 5.53
N MET A 55 15.61 8.91 4.23
CA MET A 55 14.79 8.26 3.19
C MET A 55 15.67 7.35 2.33
N HIS A 56 15.19 6.17 1.96
CA HIS A 56 15.89 5.21 1.09
C HIS A 56 14.91 4.51 0.14
N ALA A 57 15.45 3.92 -0.93
CA ALA A 57 14.65 3.33 -1.99
C ALA A 57 13.74 2.18 -1.52
N GLN A 58 14.14 1.46 -0.46
CA GLN A 58 13.42 0.29 0.05
C GLN A 58 13.26 0.33 1.57
N PRO A 59 12.19 -0.29 2.11
CA PRO A 59 12.00 -0.40 3.55
C PRO A 59 13.12 -1.22 4.18
N GLY A 60 13.78 -0.64 5.19
CA GLY A 60 14.90 -1.29 5.90
C GLY A 60 16.25 -1.15 5.20
N ASP A 61 16.30 -0.57 3.99
CA ASP A 61 17.55 -0.17 3.35
C ASP A 61 18.05 1.13 3.96
N ARG A 62 19.37 1.21 4.15
CA ARG A 62 20.08 2.41 4.62
C ARG A 62 21.42 2.61 3.89
N SER A 63 21.61 1.93 2.76
CA SER A 63 22.88 1.95 2.05
C SER A 63 23.10 3.26 1.30
N CYS A 64 24.30 3.82 1.45
CA CYS A 64 24.74 4.96 0.64
C CYS A 64 25.19 4.55 -0.78
N SER A 65 25.25 3.24 -1.07
CA SER A 65 25.62 2.74 -2.41
C SER A 65 24.49 2.88 -3.43
N SER A 66 23.27 3.04 -2.95
CA SER A 66 22.07 3.19 -3.75
C SER A 66 21.56 4.62 -3.61
N GLU A 67 20.96 5.14 -4.68
CA GLU A 67 20.23 6.41 -4.58
C GLU A 67 19.05 6.24 -3.61
N ALA A 68 18.85 7.23 -2.75
CA ALA A 68 17.73 7.26 -1.84
C ALA A 68 16.41 7.37 -2.60
N ILE A 69 16.38 8.26 -3.60
CA ILE A 69 15.32 8.41 -4.58
C ILE A 69 15.97 8.35 -5.96
N GLY A 70 16.04 7.14 -6.52
CA GLY A 70 16.85 6.87 -7.71
C GLY A 70 16.09 6.90 -9.04
N GLY A 71 16.81 6.77 -10.15
CA GLY A 71 16.19 6.61 -11.48
C GLY A 71 15.58 7.89 -12.04
N ALA A 72 16.33 9.00 -11.97
CA ALA A 72 15.93 10.31 -12.50
C ALA A 72 14.65 10.91 -11.88
N HIS A 73 14.34 10.57 -10.63
CA HIS A 73 13.24 11.17 -9.87
C HIS A 73 13.66 12.56 -9.33
N TYR A 74 13.73 13.53 -10.24
CA TYR A 74 14.06 14.92 -9.93
C TYR A 74 12.89 15.65 -9.27
N GLY A 75 13.16 16.42 -8.22
CA GLY A 75 12.12 17.19 -7.55
C GLY A 75 12.48 17.74 -6.17
N PRO A 76 11.56 18.49 -5.54
CA PRO A 76 11.78 19.08 -4.23
C PRO A 76 11.71 18.05 -3.10
N VAL A 77 12.39 18.38 -2.00
CA VAL A 77 12.23 17.78 -0.67
C VAL A 77 11.60 18.81 0.27
N ASN A 78 10.50 18.44 0.92
CA ASN A 78 9.78 19.31 1.84
C ASN A 78 9.62 18.62 3.20
N VAL A 79 9.66 19.41 4.28
CA VAL A 79 9.31 18.91 5.63
C VAL A 79 8.32 19.84 6.30
N TYR A 80 7.29 19.24 6.89
CA TYR A 80 6.17 19.91 7.55
C TYR A 80 6.03 19.43 8.99
N LEU A 81 5.46 20.28 9.84
CA LEU A 81 4.99 19.90 11.17
C LEU A 81 3.48 20.08 11.27
N SER A 82 2.86 19.25 12.10
CA SER A 82 1.48 19.42 12.53
C SER A 82 1.36 19.19 14.04
N LYS A 83 0.86 20.19 14.77
CA LYS A 83 0.62 20.11 16.21
C LYS A 83 -0.55 19.17 16.47
N VAL A 84 -0.37 18.20 17.36
CA VAL A 84 -1.39 17.21 17.72
C VAL A 84 -1.52 17.06 19.23
N ALA A 85 -2.65 16.52 19.68
CA ALA A 85 -2.83 16.17 21.09
C ALA A 85 -1.93 14.99 21.48
N ASP A 86 -1.87 13.97 20.62
CA ASP A 86 -1.04 12.78 20.80
C ASP A 86 -0.58 12.26 19.44
N ALA A 87 0.74 12.27 19.22
CA ALA A 87 1.32 11.84 17.95
C ALA A 87 1.15 10.33 17.66
N SER A 88 0.85 9.51 18.67
CA SER A 88 0.64 8.06 18.49
C SER A 88 -0.75 7.68 17.99
N THR A 89 -1.71 8.60 18.07
CA THR A 89 -3.10 8.41 17.65
C THR A 89 -3.54 9.38 16.56
N ALA A 90 -2.71 10.37 16.22
CA ALA A 90 -3.01 11.34 15.18
C ALA A 90 -2.98 10.73 13.77
N ASP A 91 -3.98 11.08 12.96
CA ASP A 91 -4.17 10.60 11.58
C ASP A 91 -3.68 11.59 10.52
N GLY A 92 -3.04 12.69 10.94
CA GLY A 92 -2.58 13.77 10.08
C GLY A 92 -3.67 14.71 9.55
N SER A 93 -4.89 14.68 10.10
CA SER A 93 -5.98 15.61 9.72
C SER A 93 -5.78 17.04 10.22
N THR A 94 -4.92 17.23 11.23
CA THR A 94 -4.56 18.53 11.77
C THR A 94 -3.77 19.37 10.75
N PRO A 95 -3.91 20.71 10.73
CA PRO A 95 -3.22 21.54 9.75
C PRO A 95 -1.70 21.39 9.77
N TRP A 96 -1.08 21.50 8.59
CA TRP A 96 0.35 21.33 8.35
C TRP A 96 1.02 22.65 7.99
N TYR A 97 2.18 22.95 8.56
CA TYR A 97 2.98 24.11 8.17
C TYR A 97 4.39 23.67 7.76
N LYS A 98 4.95 24.30 6.73
CA LYS A 98 6.25 23.91 6.14
C LYS A 98 7.38 24.53 6.95
N ILE A 99 8.33 23.71 7.41
CA ILE A 99 9.51 24.14 8.17
C ILE A 99 10.81 24.01 7.38
N PHE A 100 10.79 23.23 6.30
CA PHE A 100 11.95 23.03 5.44
C PHE A 100 11.56 22.87 3.98
N ALA A 101 12.37 23.42 3.09
CA ALA A 101 12.30 23.18 1.65
C ALA A 101 13.71 23.13 1.05
N ASP A 102 13.98 22.10 0.25
CA ASP A 102 15.08 22.04 -0.71
C ASP A 102 14.45 21.76 -2.08
N SER A 103 14.40 22.75 -2.95
CA SER A 103 13.51 22.70 -4.12
C SER A 103 14.27 22.56 -5.44
N TRP A 104 14.65 23.68 -6.04
CA TRP A 104 15.23 23.75 -7.37
C TRP A 104 16.21 24.91 -7.47
N SER A 105 17.30 24.72 -8.21
CA SER A 105 18.17 25.81 -8.67
C SER A 105 18.66 25.53 -10.09
N ALA A 106 18.64 26.57 -10.93
CA ALA A 106 19.10 26.45 -12.31
C ALA A 106 20.59 26.05 -12.38
N LYS A 107 20.91 25.11 -13.27
CA LYS A 107 22.27 24.64 -13.54
C LYS A 107 22.44 24.17 -14.99
N GLY A 108 21.44 23.49 -15.53
CA GLY A 108 21.49 22.84 -16.82
C GLY A 108 20.90 23.67 -17.96
N SER A 109 20.91 23.09 -19.15
CA SER A 109 20.17 23.59 -20.32
C SER A 109 18.72 23.08 -20.38
N VAL A 110 18.38 22.09 -19.54
CA VAL A 110 17.06 21.44 -19.38
C VAL A 110 16.79 21.22 -17.89
N GLY A 111 15.51 21.22 -17.47
CA GLY A 111 15.11 21.13 -16.06
C GLY A 111 15.55 19.84 -15.37
N ASP A 112 15.60 18.71 -16.08
CA ASP A 112 16.14 17.44 -15.57
C ASP A 112 17.65 17.49 -15.28
N GLY A 113 18.35 18.48 -15.85
CA GLY A 113 19.76 18.76 -15.60
C GLY A 113 20.02 19.85 -14.55
N ASP A 114 18.96 20.45 -14.01
CA ASP A 114 19.06 21.41 -12.91
C ASP A 114 19.35 20.72 -11.58
N ASN A 115 19.67 21.51 -10.55
CA ASN A 115 19.75 20.94 -9.21
C ASN A 115 18.36 20.88 -8.60
N TRP A 116 18.08 19.75 -7.98
CA TRP A 116 16.87 19.45 -7.24
C TRP A 116 17.22 19.01 -5.82
N GLY A 117 16.28 19.16 -4.89
CA GLY A 117 16.47 18.66 -3.53
C GLY A 117 16.76 17.15 -3.48
N THR A 118 16.25 16.37 -4.46
CA THR A 118 16.60 14.95 -4.58
C THR A 118 18.07 14.70 -4.94
N ASN A 119 18.74 15.62 -5.63
CA ASN A 119 20.19 15.52 -5.85
C ASN A 119 20.95 15.65 -4.52
N ASP A 120 20.58 16.62 -3.68
CA ASP A 120 21.17 16.80 -2.36
C ASP A 120 20.88 15.59 -1.48
N LEU A 121 19.63 15.12 -1.44
CA LEU A 121 19.21 13.92 -0.71
C LEU A 121 20.04 12.69 -1.09
N ASN A 122 20.19 12.41 -2.39
CA ASN A 122 20.99 11.29 -2.89
C ASN A 122 22.48 11.45 -2.54
N SER A 123 23.04 12.65 -2.73
CA SER A 123 24.45 12.94 -2.38
C SER A 123 24.73 12.79 -0.88
N CYS A 124 23.68 12.87 -0.06
CA CYS A 124 23.70 12.80 1.38
C CYS A 124 23.22 11.47 1.95
N CYS A 125 23.29 10.40 1.14
CA CYS A 125 22.90 9.06 1.59
C CYS A 125 21.48 9.03 2.17
N GLY A 126 20.56 9.74 1.51
CA GLY A 126 19.16 9.79 1.91
C GLY A 126 18.87 10.69 3.10
N LYS A 127 19.83 11.49 3.58
CA LYS A 127 19.67 12.30 4.79
C LYS A 127 19.48 13.77 4.49
N MET A 128 18.58 14.40 5.24
CA MET A 128 18.34 15.83 5.21
C MET A 128 18.26 16.39 6.63
N ASP A 129 19.13 17.36 6.93
CA ASP A 129 19.14 18.06 8.22
C ASP A 129 18.07 19.17 8.22
N VAL A 130 17.19 19.13 9.21
CA VAL A 130 16.01 19.99 9.35
C VAL A 130 16.01 20.64 10.72
N VAL A 131 15.94 21.96 10.75
CA VAL A 131 15.82 22.70 12.02
C VAL A 131 14.37 22.68 12.47
N ILE A 132 14.12 22.28 13.71
CA ILE A 132 12.85 22.56 14.40
C ILE A 132 12.91 24.02 14.82
N PRO A 133 12.02 24.92 14.35
CA PRO A 133 12.08 26.34 14.70
C PRO A 133 12.10 26.57 16.21
N ALA A 134 12.91 27.52 16.67
CA ALA A 134 13.16 27.77 18.10
C ALA A 134 11.92 28.18 18.90
N ASP A 135 10.95 28.77 18.22
CA ASP A 135 9.66 29.17 18.75
C ASP A 135 8.59 28.07 18.67
N THR A 136 8.89 26.88 18.12
CA THR A 136 7.94 25.76 18.06
C THR A 136 7.45 25.41 19.48
N PRO A 137 6.16 25.61 19.83
CA PRO A 137 5.70 25.36 21.18
C PRO A 137 5.88 23.90 21.58
N SER A 138 6.07 23.66 22.87
CA SER A 138 6.25 22.30 23.39
C SER A 138 5.01 21.41 23.18
N GLY A 139 5.23 20.11 23.06
CA GLY A 139 4.21 19.06 22.94
C GLY A 139 4.38 18.16 21.73
N ASP A 140 3.35 17.40 21.40
CA ASP A 140 3.40 16.40 20.34
C ASP A 140 3.13 16.97 18.95
N TYR A 141 3.85 16.43 17.97
CA TYR A 141 3.75 16.75 16.56
C TYR A 141 3.88 15.51 15.69
N LEU A 142 3.19 15.54 14.54
CA LEU A 142 3.62 14.76 13.38
C LEU A 142 4.61 15.59 12.56
N LEU A 143 5.73 14.99 12.19
CA LEU A 143 6.68 15.53 11.21
C LEU A 143 6.50 14.76 9.91
N ARG A 144 6.20 15.45 8.82
CA ARG A 144 5.99 14.84 7.49
C ARG A 144 7.14 15.23 6.59
N ALA A 145 7.94 14.26 6.17
CA ALA A 145 8.94 14.44 5.13
C ALA A 145 8.40 13.94 3.79
N GLU A 146 8.67 14.68 2.72
CA GLU A 146 8.13 14.44 1.39
C GLU A 146 9.17 14.72 0.32
N VAL A 147 9.20 13.85 -0.69
CA VAL A 147 9.80 14.09 -2.00
C VAL A 147 8.69 14.10 -3.04
N ILE A 148 8.75 15.01 -4.00
CA ILE A 148 7.83 15.02 -5.15
C ILE A 148 8.64 14.76 -6.40
N ALA A 149 8.57 13.57 -7.00
CA ALA A 149 9.25 13.29 -8.26
C ALA A 149 8.45 13.80 -9.45
N LEU A 150 9.12 14.51 -10.35
CA LEU A 150 8.51 15.27 -11.43
C LEU A 150 8.82 14.73 -12.83
N HIS A 151 9.55 13.63 -12.94
CA HIS A 151 9.99 13.03 -14.22
C HIS A 151 8.83 12.73 -15.20
N THR A 152 7.61 12.55 -14.71
CA THR A 152 6.40 12.37 -15.54
C THR A 152 5.36 13.49 -15.37
N ALA A 153 5.70 14.56 -14.64
CA ALA A 153 4.78 15.63 -14.24
C ALA A 153 4.37 16.60 -15.36
N GLY A 154 4.84 16.42 -16.60
CA GLY A 154 4.40 17.23 -17.74
C GLY A 154 2.89 17.07 -18.02
N GLN A 155 2.31 15.95 -17.62
CA GLN A 155 0.87 15.67 -17.70
C GLN A 155 0.21 15.79 -16.32
N ALA A 156 -1.04 16.26 -16.30
CA ALA A 156 -1.85 16.22 -15.09
C ALA A 156 -1.95 14.76 -14.60
N GLY A 157 -1.66 14.53 -13.32
CA GLY A 157 -1.58 13.18 -12.77
C GLY A 157 -0.17 12.61 -12.65
N GLY A 158 0.84 13.25 -13.27
CA GLY A 158 2.17 12.68 -13.43
C GLY A 158 3.16 12.90 -12.27
N ALA A 159 2.94 13.89 -11.39
CA ALA A 159 3.80 14.04 -10.22
C ALA A 159 3.59 12.90 -9.20
N GLN A 160 4.69 12.39 -8.66
CA GLN A 160 4.69 11.26 -7.73
C GLN A 160 5.18 11.73 -6.37
N PHE A 161 4.37 11.51 -5.33
CA PHE A 161 4.69 11.97 -3.98
C PHE A 161 5.18 10.79 -3.14
N TYR A 162 6.35 10.94 -2.53
CA TYR A 162 6.95 9.97 -1.61
C TYR A 162 7.05 10.61 -0.23
N MET A 163 6.15 10.26 0.68
CA MET A 163 6.13 10.83 2.02
C MET A 163 6.12 9.78 3.13
N SER A 164 6.46 10.23 4.33
CA SER A 164 6.28 9.48 5.57
C SER A 164 6.08 10.45 6.73
N CYS A 165 5.30 10.03 7.72
CA CYS A 165 5.10 10.76 8.96
C CYS A 165 5.90 10.15 10.10
N TYR A 166 6.36 11.01 10.99
CA TYR A 166 7.11 10.66 12.17
C TYR A 166 6.49 11.31 13.39
N GLN A 167 6.59 10.63 14.52
CA GLN A 167 6.02 11.08 15.78
C GLN A 167 7.11 11.73 16.61
N ILE A 168 6.99 13.02 16.88
CA ILE A 168 7.97 13.75 17.69
C ILE A 168 7.30 14.45 18.87
N THR A 169 8.03 14.55 19.97
CA THR A 169 7.66 15.37 21.12
C THR A 169 8.67 16.50 21.23
N VAL A 170 8.22 17.73 20.96
CA VAL A 170 9.05 18.93 21.02
C VAL A 170 9.05 19.51 22.43
N SER A 171 10.20 19.97 22.90
CA SER A 171 10.37 20.60 24.21
C SER A 171 11.17 21.91 24.12
N GLY A 172 10.95 22.81 25.09
CA GLY A 172 11.76 24.01 25.28
C GLY A 172 11.38 25.22 24.42
N GLY A 173 10.38 25.10 23.54
CA GLY A 173 9.82 26.24 22.80
C GLY A 173 8.48 26.70 23.38
N SER A 174 8.16 27.98 23.13
CA SER A 174 7.06 28.71 23.77
C SER A 174 6.29 29.65 22.83
N GLY A 175 6.45 29.52 21.52
CA GLY A 175 5.72 30.33 20.55
C GLY A 175 4.28 29.86 20.31
N SER A 176 3.66 30.37 19.24
CA SER A 176 2.33 29.97 18.81
C SER A 176 2.42 29.03 17.61
N VAL A 177 1.42 28.16 17.44
CA VAL A 177 1.35 27.27 16.27
C VAL A 177 1.01 28.11 15.03
N PRO A 178 1.84 28.12 13.98
CA PRO A 178 1.54 28.85 12.76
C PRO A 178 0.27 28.34 12.08
N ALA A 179 -0.38 29.22 11.31
CA ALA A 179 -1.46 28.80 10.42
C ALA A 179 -0.92 27.75 9.44
N GLY A 180 -1.65 26.63 9.31
CA GLY A 180 -1.29 25.53 8.43
C GLY A 180 -2.30 25.35 7.29
N VAL A 181 -1.99 24.40 6.42
CA VAL A 181 -2.86 23.94 5.34
C VAL A 181 -3.40 22.55 5.64
N SER A 182 -4.59 22.23 5.14
CA SER A 182 -5.13 20.87 5.24
C SER A 182 -4.53 19.97 4.18
N LEU A 183 -4.14 18.77 4.59
CA LEU A 183 -3.84 17.66 3.69
C LEU A 183 -4.92 16.60 3.94
N PRO A 184 -5.77 16.30 2.94
CA PRO A 184 -5.80 16.87 1.59
C PRO A 184 -6.35 18.31 1.54
N GLY A 185 -6.06 19.00 0.43
CA GLY A 185 -6.61 20.33 0.11
C GLY A 185 -5.56 21.36 -0.31
N ALA A 186 -4.35 21.25 0.24
CA ALA A 186 -3.25 22.18 -0.04
C ALA A 186 -2.66 22.05 -1.46
N PHE A 187 -2.77 20.87 -2.07
CA PHE A 187 -2.19 20.54 -3.36
C PHE A 187 -3.29 20.33 -4.40
N LYS A 188 -3.07 20.83 -5.61
CA LYS A 188 -3.91 20.59 -6.78
C LYS A 188 -3.08 19.98 -7.89
N ALA A 189 -3.70 19.09 -8.67
CA ALA A 189 -3.06 18.48 -9.83
C ALA A 189 -2.47 19.51 -10.80
N SER A 190 -3.11 20.68 -10.92
CA SER A 190 -2.73 21.78 -11.80
C SER A 190 -1.80 22.81 -11.17
N ASP A 191 -1.32 22.61 -9.93
CA ASP A 191 -0.37 23.55 -9.35
C ASP A 191 0.91 23.56 -10.19
N PRO A 192 1.55 24.71 -10.45
CA PRO A 192 2.69 24.82 -11.36
C PRO A 192 3.95 24.10 -10.89
N GLY A 193 4.00 23.65 -9.64
CA GLY A 193 5.04 22.77 -9.11
C GLY A 193 4.67 21.29 -9.09
N ILE A 194 3.46 20.94 -9.50
CA ILE A 194 2.91 19.57 -9.54
C ILE A 194 2.66 19.14 -10.98
N GLN A 195 2.13 20.03 -11.85
CA GLN A 195 2.08 19.82 -13.29
C GLN A 195 3.13 20.72 -13.95
N VAL A 196 4.29 20.14 -14.25
CA VAL A 196 5.47 20.83 -14.76
C VAL A 196 6.26 19.94 -15.70
N ASN A 197 6.69 20.50 -16.83
CA ASN A 197 7.55 19.79 -17.78
C ASN A 197 9.02 20.08 -17.48
N ILE A 198 9.65 19.20 -16.70
CA ILE A 198 11.08 19.33 -16.36
C ILE A 198 12.01 18.96 -17.53
N HIS A 199 11.51 18.27 -18.56
CA HIS A 199 12.29 17.91 -19.77
C HIS A 199 12.60 19.09 -20.69
N ALA A 200 11.99 20.24 -20.42
CA ALA A 200 12.26 21.50 -21.11
C ALA A 200 13.17 22.40 -20.27
N LYS A 201 13.75 23.43 -20.90
CA LYS A 201 14.47 24.46 -20.15
C LYS A 201 13.50 25.18 -19.21
N MET A 202 13.88 25.27 -17.93
CA MET A 202 13.12 25.98 -16.91
C MET A 202 13.80 27.30 -16.55
N SER A 203 13.02 28.36 -16.42
CA SER A 203 13.48 29.64 -15.88
C SER A 203 13.08 29.85 -14.42
N ASN A 204 12.11 29.07 -13.94
CA ASN A 204 11.58 29.15 -12.59
C ASN A 204 10.91 27.82 -12.21
N TYR A 205 10.90 27.51 -10.92
CA TYR A 205 10.11 26.43 -10.34
C TYR A 205 9.38 26.93 -9.08
N VAL A 206 8.08 26.67 -8.99
CA VAL A 206 7.25 27.06 -7.84
C VAL A 206 7.02 25.84 -6.98
N ASN A 207 7.74 25.73 -5.86
CA ASN A 207 7.57 24.60 -4.93
C ASN A 207 6.14 24.55 -4.37
N PRO A 208 5.39 23.44 -4.49
CA PRO A 208 3.99 23.38 -4.08
C PRO A 208 3.78 23.49 -2.57
N GLY A 209 2.57 23.87 -2.19
CA GLY A 209 2.15 24.06 -0.79
C GLY A 209 2.55 25.41 -0.20
N PRO A 210 2.41 25.59 1.13
CA PRO A 210 2.70 26.86 1.79
C PRO A 210 4.20 27.19 1.73
N ALA A 211 4.52 28.47 1.91
CA ALA A 211 5.89 28.93 2.12
C ALA A 211 6.49 28.31 3.40
N VAL A 212 7.83 28.23 3.47
CA VAL A 212 8.53 27.91 4.71
C VAL A 212 8.27 29.02 5.72
N ILE A 213 7.87 28.65 6.94
CA ILE A 213 7.60 29.62 8.00
C ILE A 213 8.88 30.34 8.47
N ALA A 214 8.71 31.46 9.17
CA ALA A 214 9.83 32.10 9.87
C ALA A 214 10.51 31.12 10.84
N GLY A 215 11.84 31.16 10.89
CA GLY A 215 12.64 30.22 11.69
C GLY A 215 12.82 28.83 11.08
N GLY A 216 12.11 28.50 10.00
CA GLY A 216 12.38 27.34 9.15
C GLY A 216 13.56 27.58 8.19
N LEU A 217 13.91 26.56 7.40
CA LEU A 217 15.08 26.59 6.50
C LEU A 217 14.68 26.36 5.04
N THR A 218 15.04 27.28 4.16
CA THR A 218 15.06 27.04 2.71
C THR A 218 16.50 26.77 2.29
N LYS A 219 16.77 25.53 1.88
CA LYS A 219 18.08 25.06 1.40
C LYS A 219 18.17 25.29 -0.11
N THR A 220 19.37 25.63 -0.56
CA THR A 220 19.66 25.79 -2.00
C THR A 220 19.99 24.43 -2.59
N ALA A 221 19.18 23.97 -3.54
CA ALA A 221 19.40 22.71 -4.24
C ALA A 221 20.77 22.68 -4.93
N GLY A 222 21.47 21.55 -4.84
CA GLY A 222 22.82 21.36 -5.38
C GLY A 222 23.94 21.64 -4.38
N SER A 223 23.59 21.93 -3.12
CA SER A 223 24.56 22.24 -2.06
C SER A 223 25.14 21.01 -1.36
N GLY A 224 24.51 19.85 -1.52
CA GLY A 224 24.85 18.62 -0.81
C GLY A 224 24.84 18.78 0.72
N CYS A 225 25.57 17.94 1.44
CA CYS A 225 25.73 18.00 2.90
C CYS A 225 27.20 18.17 3.24
N SER A 226 27.56 19.39 3.61
CA SER A 226 28.91 19.75 4.02
C SER A 226 29.16 19.54 5.51
N SER A 227 28.12 19.40 6.33
CA SER A 227 28.22 19.30 7.79
C SER A 227 27.00 18.62 8.40
N GLY A 228 26.97 18.53 9.73
CA GLY A 228 25.84 18.00 10.48
C GLY A 228 25.70 16.48 10.40
N CYS A 229 24.51 16.02 10.76
CA CYS A 229 24.20 14.61 10.88
C CYS A 229 23.96 13.98 9.51
N ALA A 230 23.43 14.74 8.55
CA ALA A 230 23.33 14.33 7.16
C ALA A 230 24.69 13.90 6.56
N LYS A 231 25.81 14.49 7.02
CA LYS A 231 27.14 14.10 6.57
C LYS A 231 27.78 12.98 7.40
N SER A 232 27.64 13.02 8.72
CA SER A 232 28.51 12.25 9.63
C SER A 232 27.81 11.17 10.46
N CYS A 233 26.48 11.23 10.61
CA CYS A 233 25.77 10.25 11.43
C CYS A 233 25.75 8.88 10.77
N SER A 234 26.08 7.87 11.58
CA SER A 234 25.85 6.46 11.26
C SER A 234 24.52 5.98 11.85
N VAL A 235 24.06 4.82 11.39
CA VAL A 235 22.83 4.19 11.89
C VAL A 235 22.96 3.93 13.40
N GLY A 236 21.98 4.38 14.18
CA GLY A 236 21.98 4.20 15.64
C GLY A 236 22.85 5.19 16.42
N SER A 237 23.50 6.16 15.76
CA SER A 237 24.36 7.15 16.43
C SER A 237 23.61 8.33 17.08
N SER A 238 22.27 8.30 17.10
CA SER A 238 21.50 9.35 17.79
C SER A 238 21.66 9.25 19.30
N PRO A 239 21.72 10.38 20.03
CA PRO A 239 21.50 10.38 21.45
C PRO A 239 20.13 9.75 21.71
N SER A 240 20.12 8.63 22.44
CA SER A 240 18.88 8.08 22.98
C SER A 240 18.37 9.05 24.04
N GLY A 241 17.53 9.99 23.64
CA GLY A 241 16.80 10.85 24.56
C GLY A 241 15.68 10.03 25.19
N THR A 242 15.65 9.93 26.51
CA THR A 242 14.50 9.40 27.25
C THR A 242 13.26 10.15 26.78
N ALA A 243 12.22 9.43 26.34
CA ALA A 243 10.94 10.02 26.00
C ALA A 243 10.51 10.94 27.16
N ILE A 244 10.43 12.24 26.90
CA ILE A 244 9.95 13.19 27.90
C ILE A 244 8.45 12.96 27.98
N ALA A 245 7.94 12.59 29.16
CA ALA A 245 6.51 12.53 29.38
C ALA A 245 5.87 13.85 28.92
N ALA A 246 4.80 13.76 28.13
CA ALA A 246 4.04 14.94 27.73
C ALA A 246 3.69 15.76 28.98
N PRO A 247 3.82 17.10 28.95
CA PRO A 247 3.32 17.91 30.05
C PRO A 247 1.85 17.56 30.29
N ALA A 248 1.49 17.25 31.54
CA ALA A 248 0.10 17.14 31.93
C ALA A 248 -0.63 18.43 31.51
N PRO A 249 -1.88 18.35 30.99
CA PRO A 249 -2.63 19.55 30.68
C PRO A 249 -2.74 20.39 31.96
N THR A 250 -2.16 21.60 31.92
CA THR A 250 -2.29 22.57 33.00
C THR A 250 -3.78 22.94 33.11
N GLY A 251 -4.46 22.32 34.07
CA GLY A 251 -5.82 22.66 34.43
C GLY A 251 -5.87 24.10 34.94
N GLY A 252 -6.52 24.97 34.18
CA GLY A 252 -7.00 26.23 34.69
C GLY A 252 -8.07 25.95 35.75
N SER A 253 -7.77 26.29 37.00
CA SER A 253 -8.72 26.30 38.10
C SER A 253 -9.68 27.48 37.95
N GLY A 254 -10.99 27.23 38.06
CA GLY A 254 -11.98 28.28 38.22
C GLY A 254 -13.42 27.87 37.95
N GLY A 255 -14.17 27.55 39.02
CA GLY A 255 -15.61 27.79 39.08
C GLY A 255 -16.54 26.57 39.03
N ASN A 256 -16.85 26.04 40.22
CA ASN A 256 -17.93 25.08 40.44
C ASN A 256 -19.28 25.83 40.48
N SER A 257 -20.24 25.53 39.60
CA SER A 257 -21.67 25.85 39.75
C SER A 257 -22.55 25.08 38.76
N GLY A 258 -23.40 24.17 39.28
CA GLY A 258 -24.79 23.97 38.82
C GLY A 258 -25.08 23.17 37.53
N GLY A 259 -25.72 22.00 37.69
CA GLY A 259 -26.97 21.62 36.99
C GLY A 259 -27.01 21.50 35.46
N ASN A 260 -26.86 20.26 34.98
CA ASN A 260 -27.48 19.60 33.81
C ASN A 260 -28.02 20.44 32.62
N SER A 261 -27.39 20.29 31.44
CA SER A 261 -27.96 20.18 30.07
C SER A 261 -27.00 20.80 29.03
N GLY A 262 -26.60 20.03 28.01
CA GLY A 262 -25.99 20.63 26.80
C GLY A 262 -24.85 19.87 26.12
N CYS A 263 -24.34 18.78 26.70
CA CYS A 263 -23.26 18.03 26.07
C CYS A 263 -23.79 16.66 25.59
N ALA A 264 -24.02 16.56 24.28
CA ALA A 264 -24.35 15.34 23.58
C ALA A 264 -23.17 14.96 22.68
N GLN A 265 -22.74 13.71 22.73
CA GLN A 265 -21.68 13.24 21.84
C GLN A 265 -22.20 13.09 20.41
N ALA A 266 -21.39 13.48 19.42
CA ALA A 266 -21.74 13.39 18.01
C ALA A 266 -22.00 11.94 17.60
N ALA A 267 -22.87 11.74 16.60
CA ALA A 267 -23.21 10.40 16.12
C ALA A 267 -21.94 9.60 15.78
N TYR A 268 -21.91 8.33 16.19
CA TYR A 268 -20.78 7.39 16.02
C TYR A 268 -19.54 7.63 16.91
N GLN A 269 -19.58 8.55 17.87
CA GLN A 269 -18.56 8.66 18.93
C GLN A 269 -18.93 7.85 20.18
N GLN A 270 -17.93 7.51 21.00
CA GLN A 270 -18.15 6.85 22.29
C GLN A 270 -18.95 7.77 23.23
N CYS A 271 -20.08 7.29 23.75
CA CYS A 271 -20.92 7.99 24.72
C CYS A 271 -21.17 7.05 25.92
N GLY A 272 -20.27 7.06 26.91
CA GLY A 272 -20.32 6.20 28.09
C GLY A 272 -19.38 4.97 28.07
N GLY A 273 -19.29 4.28 29.21
CA GLY A 273 -18.41 3.13 29.45
C GLY A 273 -17.55 3.31 30.71
N GLN A 274 -17.03 2.21 31.27
CA GLN A 274 -16.13 2.31 32.44
C GLN A 274 -14.85 3.08 32.07
N GLY A 275 -14.58 4.15 32.80
CA GLY A 275 -13.45 5.06 32.54
C GLY A 275 -13.74 6.21 31.57
N TRP A 276 -14.97 6.34 31.05
CA TRP A 276 -15.35 7.44 30.17
C TRP A 276 -15.62 8.74 30.94
N THR A 277 -14.94 9.83 30.55
CA THR A 277 -15.06 11.17 31.19
C THR A 277 -15.71 12.21 30.29
N GLY A 278 -16.15 11.84 29.09
CA GLY A 278 -16.84 12.71 28.13
C GLY A 278 -18.37 12.72 28.28
N CYS A 279 -19.07 13.32 27.31
CA CYS A 279 -20.53 13.41 27.32
C CYS A 279 -21.19 12.02 27.37
N THR A 280 -22.23 11.90 28.19
CA THR A 280 -22.96 10.65 28.44
C THR A 280 -24.31 10.59 27.73
N ALA A 281 -24.78 11.70 27.17
CA ALA A 281 -25.92 11.72 26.26
C ALA A 281 -25.44 11.44 24.82
N CYS A 282 -25.93 10.36 24.21
CA CYS A 282 -25.67 10.07 22.79
C CYS A 282 -26.65 10.87 21.93
N ALA A 283 -26.18 11.59 20.91
CA ALA A 283 -27.07 12.20 19.94
C ALA A 283 -27.74 11.09 19.10
N THR A 284 -29.07 10.98 19.15
CA THR A 284 -29.85 10.13 18.24
C THR A 284 -29.98 10.83 16.89
N ALA A 285 -29.52 10.20 15.81
CA ALA A 285 -29.80 10.66 14.46
C ALA A 285 -31.32 10.56 14.19
N LEU A 286 -31.97 11.70 13.93
CA LEU A 286 -33.33 11.76 13.42
C LEU A 286 -33.25 12.00 11.92
N ASP A 287 -33.60 10.99 11.12
CA ASP A 287 -33.86 11.18 9.68
C ASP A 287 -35.30 11.65 9.48
N THR A 288 -35.47 12.84 8.88
CA THR A 288 -36.74 13.25 8.31
C THR A 288 -36.84 12.78 6.86
N TYR A 289 -37.64 11.75 6.61
CA TYR A 289 -38.16 11.44 5.27
C TYR A 289 -39.67 11.67 5.25
N ASN A 290 -40.12 12.56 4.38
CA ASN A 290 -41.54 12.85 4.11
C ASN A 290 -42.39 13.27 5.34
N GLY A 291 -41.85 14.15 6.19
CA GLY A 291 -42.63 14.90 7.17
C GLY A 291 -43.15 14.10 8.38
N ARG A 292 -42.64 12.90 8.68
CA ARG A 292 -42.97 12.16 9.90
C ARG A 292 -41.70 11.68 10.62
N THR A 293 -41.61 11.95 11.92
CA THR A 293 -40.54 11.50 12.81
C THR A 293 -40.92 10.17 13.48
N ARG A 294 -40.00 9.20 13.50
CA ARG A 294 -40.08 8.01 14.39
C ARG A 294 -38.70 7.66 14.97
N PRO A 295 -38.63 7.17 16.22
CA PRO A 295 -37.38 6.66 16.80
C PRO A 295 -36.93 5.38 16.10
N GLN A 296 -35.64 5.24 15.81
CA GLN A 296 -35.05 3.94 15.48
C GLN A 296 -34.78 3.20 16.80
N ASP A 297 -35.68 2.28 17.17
CA ASP A 297 -35.39 1.31 18.21
C ASP A 297 -34.27 0.39 17.73
N ALA A 298 -33.18 0.36 18.50
CA ALA A 298 -32.14 -0.63 18.38
C ALA A 298 -32.70 -2.00 18.77
N HIS A 299 -32.95 -2.89 17.81
CA HIS A 299 -32.86 -4.35 17.99
C HIS A 299 -32.85 -5.05 16.62
N HIS A 300 -31.70 -5.60 16.24
CA HIS A 300 -31.52 -7.04 15.97
C HIS A 300 -30.05 -7.32 15.60
N CYS A 301 -29.23 -7.54 16.63
CA CYS A 301 -28.05 -8.41 16.57
C CYS A 301 -27.85 -8.98 17.98
N ALA A 302 -28.75 -9.87 18.40
CA ALA A 302 -28.40 -10.89 19.37
C ALA A 302 -27.78 -12.04 18.57
N HIS A 303 -26.47 -12.25 18.74
CA HIS A 303 -25.89 -13.57 18.58
C HIS A 303 -25.35 -13.98 19.94
N GLU A 304 -25.89 -15.10 20.43
CA GLU A 304 -25.52 -15.73 21.69
C GLU A 304 -24.00 -15.92 21.80
N GLN A 305 -23.46 -15.51 22.95
CA GLN A 305 -22.14 -15.92 23.38
C GLN A 305 -22.21 -17.37 23.85
N GLY A 306 -21.65 -18.28 23.06
CA GLY A 306 -21.19 -19.59 23.52
C GLY A 306 -19.75 -19.49 24.05
N PRO A 307 -19.39 -20.13 25.18
CA PRO A 307 -18.13 -19.90 25.85
C PRO A 307 -17.01 -20.73 25.21
N ARG A 308 -16.21 -20.11 24.34
CA ARG A 308 -14.77 -20.36 24.12
C ARG A 308 -14.27 -19.49 22.98
N GLY A 309 -13.33 -18.58 23.28
CA GLY A 309 -12.75 -17.65 22.32
C GLY A 309 -11.98 -18.34 21.19
N ARG A 310 -12.28 -17.94 19.94
CA ARG A 310 -11.36 -17.87 18.79
C ARG A 310 -12.08 -17.20 17.61
N ALA A 311 -11.46 -16.16 17.03
CA ALA A 311 -11.87 -15.63 15.74
C ALA A 311 -11.61 -16.70 14.65
N GLN A 312 -12.65 -17.09 13.91
CA GLN A 312 -12.51 -17.95 12.74
C GLN A 312 -12.47 -17.08 11.47
N ALA A 313 -11.45 -17.31 10.64
CA ALA A 313 -11.39 -16.82 9.27
C ALA A 313 -12.51 -17.47 8.44
N VAL A 314 -13.14 -16.70 7.55
CA VAL A 314 -14.11 -17.22 6.59
C VAL A 314 -13.40 -18.20 5.64
N PRO A 315 -13.84 -19.47 5.53
CA PRO A 315 -13.18 -20.45 4.67
C PRO A 315 -13.41 -20.14 3.18
N ALA A 316 -12.38 -20.38 2.36
CA ALA A 316 -12.35 -20.17 0.91
C ALA A 316 -13.47 -20.92 0.12
N SER A 317 -14.19 -21.84 0.77
CA SER A 317 -15.34 -22.54 0.19
C SER A 317 -16.58 -21.65 -0.01
N PHE A 318 -16.69 -20.51 0.68
CA PHE A 318 -17.81 -19.56 0.55
C PHE A 318 -17.62 -18.51 -0.58
N GLN A 319 -16.45 -18.42 -1.21
CA GLN A 319 -16.21 -17.53 -2.36
C GLN A 319 -16.80 -18.07 -3.68
N ARG A 320 -17.11 -19.36 -3.74
CA ARG A 320 -17.52 -20.06 -4.97
C ARG A 320 -18.87 -19.61 -5.59
N PRO A 321 -19.92 -19.21 -4.84
CA PRO A 321 -21.19 -18.81 -5.45
C PRO A 321 -21.23 -17.35 -5.97
N LEU A 322 -20.29 -16.49 -5.57
CA LEU A 322 -20.36 -15.05 -5.84
C LEU A 322 -19.89 -14.66 -7.25
N LEU A 323 -18.87 -15.34 -7.78
CA LEU A 323 -18.32 -15.00 -9.10
C LEU A 323 -19.22 -15.43 -10.27
N LEU A 324 -19.97 -16.54 -10.16
CA LEU A 324 -20.93 -16.93 -11.20
C LEU A 324 -22.17 -16.02 -11.26
N ARG A 325 -22.59 -15.41 -10.14
CA ARG A 325 -23.80 -14.58 -10.04
C ARG A 325 -23.62 -13.13 -10.53
N CYS A 326 -22.38 -12.68 -10.70
CA CYS A 326 -22.07 -11.36 -11.28
C CYS A 326 -21.73 -11.39 -12.78
N ARG A 327 -21.82 -12.55 -13.45
CA ARG A 327 -21.76 -12.58 -14.93
C ARG A 327 -22.92 -11.73 -15.46
N ARG A 328 -22.60 -10.65 -16.18
CA ARG A 328 -23.53 -9.60 -16.68
C ARG A 328 -23.96 -8.53 -15.65
N ALA A 329 -23.10 -8.23 -14.68
CA ALA A 329 -23.25 -7.01 -13.91
C ALA A 329 -23.14 -5.78 -14.82
N GLU A 330 -24.17 -4.95 -14.86
CA GLU A 330 -24.23 -3.73 -15.66
C GLU A 330 -24.41 -2.54 -14.73
N LEU A 331 -23.59 -1.50 -14.93
CA LEU A 331 -23.80 -0.22 -14.28
C LEU A 331 -25.01 0.45 -14.93
N ILE A 332 -26.11 0.60 -14.18
CA ILE A 332 -27.35 1.16 -14.70
C ILE A 332 -27.61 2.60 -14.26
N ASP A 333 -26.97 3.05 -13.18
CA ASP A 333 -27.08 4.43 -12.70
C ASP A 333 -25.85 4.80 -11.86
N LEU A 334 -25.44 6.07 -11.95
CA LEU A 334 -24.32 6.63 -11.19
C LEU A 334 -24.65 8.06 -10.77
N THR A 335 -24.86 8.24 -9.47
CA THR A 335 -25.02 9.55 -8.84
C THR A 335 -23.71 9.96 -8.15
N LEU A 336 -23.71 11.15 -7.56
CA LEU A 336 -22.55 11.61 -6.78
C LEU A 336 -22.33 10.77 -5.51
N ASP A 337 -23.38 10.17 -4.95
CA ASP A 337 -23.35 9.46 -3.66
C ASP A 337 -23.62 7.96 -3.77
N ALA A 338 -24.00 7.45 -4.95
CA ALA A 338 -24.34 6.05 -5.14
C ALA A 338 -24.09 5.55 -6.56
N MET A 339 -23.79 4.26 -6.66
CA MET A 339 -23.66 3.52 -7.91
C MET A 339 -24.65 2.35 -7.89
N ARG A 340 -25.47 2.20 -8.94
CA ARG A 340 -26.43 1.10 -9.03
C ARG A 340 -26.00 0.10 -10.08
N ILE A 341 -25.79 -1.14 -9.66
CA ILE A 341 -25.36 -2.23 -10.50
C ILE A 341 -26.49 -3.25 -10.60
N LYS A 342 -26.96 -3.51 -11.81
CA LYS A 342 -27.88 -4.62 -12.09
C LYS A 342 -27.07 -5.89 -12.29
N SER A 343 -27.35 -6.93 -11.52
CA SER A 343 -26.78 -8.26 -11.71
C SER A 343 -27.88 -9.31 -11.82
N THR A 344 -27.51 -10.58 -11.98
CA THR A 344 -28.49 -11.68 -12.03
C THR A 344 -29.28 -11.85 -10.72
N SER A 345 -28.78 -11.31 -9.60
CA SER A 345 -29.45 -11.34 -8.30
C SER A 345 -30.29 -10.10 -7.99
N GLY A 346 -30.38 -9.14 -8.92
CA GLY A 346 -31.17 -7.91 -8.75
C GLY A 346 -30.35 -6.63 -8.92
N VAL A 347 -30.91 -5.50 -8.51
CA VAL A 347 -30.24 -4.20 -8.53
C VAL A 347 -29.60 -3.95 -7.16
N HIS A 348 -28.30 -3.69 -7.17
CA HIS A 348 -27.48 -3.45 -5.98
C HIS A 348 -27.05 -2.00 -5.97
N GLU A 349 -27.23 -1.32 -4.84
CA GLU A 349 -26.75 0.05 -4.65
C GLU A 349 -25.49 0.04 -3.81
N VAL A 350 -24.42 0.61 -4.34
CA VAL A 350 -23.14 0.81 -3.67
C VAL A 350 -23.00 2.29 -3.36
N ARG A 351 -23.12 2.65 -2.09
CA ARG A 351 -22.93 4.03 -1.62
C ARG A 351 -21.47 4.45 -1.76
N ILE A 352 -21.25 5.63 -2.32
CA ILE A 352 -19.94 6.26 -2.47
C ILE A 352 -19.75 7.21 -1.28
N SER A 353 -18.84 6.83 -0.37
CA SER A 353 -18.54 7.63 0.82
C SER A 353 -17.04 7.97 0.88
N PRO A 354 -16.67 9.25 0.88
CA PRO A 354 -17.55 10.43 0.78
C PRO A 354 -18.13 10.61 -0.64
N PRO A 355 -19.30 11.26 -0.78
CA PRO A 355 -19.88 11.56 -2.09
C PRO A 355 -18.90 12.33 -3.00
N MET A 356 -18.96 12.05 -4.29
CA MET A 356 -18.20 12.76 -5.33
C MET A 356 -18.67 14.21 -5.43
N LYS A 357 -17.77 15.12 -5.79
CA LYS A 357 -18.12 16.54 -6.00
C LYS A 357 -18.66 16.77 -7.41
N SER A 358 -18.21 15.96 -8.37
CA SER A 358 -18.72 15.96 -9.75
C SER A 358 -18.58 14.58 -10.40
N LEU A 359 -19.30 14.33 -11.49
CA LEU A 359 -19.12 13.10 -12.27
C LEU A 359 -17.75 13.02 -12.96
N ALA A 360 -16.98 14.11 -13.05
CA ALA A 360 -15.60 14.06 -13.52
C ALA A 360 -14.69 13.26 -12.56
N ASP A 361 -15.06 13.17 -11.28
CA ASP A 361 -14.34 12.38 -10.27
C ASP A 361 -14.63 10.87 -10.37
N ALA A 362 -15.68 10.48 -11.10
CA ALA A 362 -16.18 9.10 -11.17
C ALA A 362 -15.12 8.11 -11.63
N ARG A 363 -14.33 8.47 -12.63
CA ARG A 363 -13.28 7.59 -13.15
C ARG A 363 -12.28 7.22 -12.06
N VAL A 364 -11.79 8.21 -11.31
CA VAL A 364 -10.76 8.00 -10.29
C VAL A 364 -11.32 7.17 -9.13
N ARG A 365 -12.54 7.50 -8.67
CA ARG A 365 -13.22 6.80 -7.56
C ARG A 365 -13.61 5.37 -7.88
N LEU A 366 -14.08 5.12 -9.11
CA LEU A 366 -14.47 3.78 -9.52
C LEU A 366 -13.25 2.87 -9.72
N VAL A 367 -12.11 3.43 -10.17
CA VAL A 367 -10.84 2.68 -10.23
C VAL A 367 -10.37 2.32 -8.83
N GLU A 368 -10.30 3.27 -7.90
CA GLU A 368 -9.94 3.03 -6.49
C GLU A 368 -10.83 1.96 -5.84
N MET A 369 -12.15 2.10 -6.02
CA MET A 369 -13.13 1.13 -5.52
C MET A 369 -12.91 -0.26 -6.12
N ALA A 370 -12.59 -0.35 -7.40
CA ALA A 370 -12.30 -1.60 -8.07
C ALA A 370 -11.01 -2.25 -7.54
N GLU A 371 -9.95 -1.46 -7.31
CA GLU A 371 -8.68 -1.95 -6.76
C GLU A 371 -8.83 -2.46 -5.33
N ARG A 372 -9.50 -1.69 -4.47
CA ARG A 372 -9.77 -2.09 -3.09
C ARG A 372 -10.68 -3.33 -3.02
N SER A 373 -11.62 -3.44 -3.95
CA SER A 373 -12.46 -4.64 -4.09
C SER A 373 -11.64 -5.84 -4.52
N GLN A 374 -10.71 -5.67 -5.48
CA GLN A 374 -9.80 -6.73 -5.89
C GLN A 374 -8.90 -7.19 -4.74
N GLU A 375 -8.33 -6.25 -4.00
CA GLU A 375 -7.49 -6.54 -2.82
C GLU A 375 -8.25 -7.37 -1.78
N LYS A 376 -9.46 -6.93 -1.41
CA LYS A 376 -10.29 -7.67 -0.44
C LYS A 376 -10.76 -9.04 -0.94
N LEU A 377 -10.84 -9.21 -2.25
CA LEU A 377 -11.15 -10.50 -2.87
C LEU A 377 -9.90 -11.37 -3.08
N GLY A 378 -8.70 -10.88 -2.76
CA GLY A 378 -7.44 -11.57 -3.01
C GLY A 378 -7.09 -11.71 -4.48
N LEU A 379 -7.65 -10.85 -5.33
CA LEU A 379 -7.42 -10.81 -6.78
C LEU A 379 -6.26 -9.88 -7.11
N SER A 380 -5.51 -10.22 -8.15
CA SER A 380 -4.49 -9.34 -8.72
C SER A 380 -5.11 -8.41 -9.75
N ASP A 381 -4.53 -7.22 -9.82
CA ASP A 381 -4.64 -6.23 -10.88
C ASP A 381 -4.00 -6.66 -12.23
N ILE A 382 -3.38 -7.85 -12.25
CA ILE A 382 -2.82 -8.52 -13.43
C ILE A 382 -3.78 -9.63 -13.85
N ARG A 383 -4.10 -9.67 -15.14
CA ARG A 383 -4.91 -10.73 -15.74
C ARG A 383 -4.11 -11.57 -16.70
N ILE A 384 -4.27 -12.89 -16.61
CA ILE A 384 -3.75 -13.83 -17.58
C ILE A 384 -4.90 -14.33 -18.45
N ASP A 385 -4.84 -14.04 -19.74
CA ASP A 385 -5.86 -14.38 -20.74
C ASP A 385 -5.37 -15.42 -21.77
N ARG A 386 -4.08 -15.77 -21.73
CA ARG A 386 -3.44 -16.70 -22.67
C ARG A 386 -2.86 -17.92 -21.99
N PHE A 387 -2.72 -18.99 -22.78
CA PHE A 387 -2.05 -20.22 -22.39
C PHE A 387 -0.70 -20.34 -23.10
N LEU A 388 0.33 -20.77 -22.37
CA LEU A 388 1.62 -21.15 -22.92
C LEU A 388 1.84 -22.64 -22.67
N GLY A 389 2.02 -23.40 -23.75
CA GLY A 389 2.33 -24.83 -23.68
C GLY A 389 3.72 -25.14 -23.14
N PRO A 390 4.04 -26.42 -22.92
CA PRO A 390 5.30 -26.86 -22.35
C PRO A 390 6.46 -26.58 -23.30
N ARG A 391 7.59 -26.12 -22.74
CA ARG A 391 8.81 -25.75 -23.49
C ARG A 391 10.05 -26.07 -22.68
N GLY A 392 11.17 -26.29 -23.37
CA GLY A 392 12.45 -26.59 -22.73
C GLY A 392 12.35 -27.80 -21.79
N GLY A 393 12.88 -27.67 -20.56
CA GLY A 393 12.81 -28.75 -19.55
C GLY A 393 11.38 -29.16 -19.17
N GLY A 394 10.40 -28.27 -19.34
CA GLY A 394 8.99 -28.59 -19.11
C GLY A 394 8.43 -29.60 -20.12
N LEU A 395 8.88 -29.54 -21.38
CA LEU A 395 8.48 -30.51 -22.41
C LEU A 395 9.03 -31.91 -22.11
N LEU A 396 10.24 -32.00 -21.56
CA LEU A 396 10.81 -33.28 -21.13
C LEU A 396 10.01 -33.89 -19.97
N SER A 397 9.63 -33.06 -18.99
CA SER A 397 8.75 -33.47 -17.88
C SER A 397 7.41 -33.99 -18.41
N PHE A 398 6.77 -33.23 -19.30
CA PHE A 398 5.51 -33.60 -19.93
C PHE A 398 5.59 -34.96 -20.63
N ILE A 399 6.61 -35.16 -21.49
CA ILE A 399 6.79 -36.42 -22.22
C ILE A 399 7.01 -37.58 -21.25
N GLY A 400 7.88 -37.40 -20.25
CA GLY A 400 8.20 -38.44 -19.28
C GLY A 400 7.00 -38.88 -18.45
N VAL A 401 6.23 -37.93 -17.92
CA VAL A 401 5.04 -38.21 -17.11
C VAL A 401 3.89 -38.74 -17.97
N ALA A 402 3.70 -38.23 -19.19
CA ALA A 402 2.73 -38.78 -20.13
C ALA A 402 3.06 -40.24 -20.47
N PHE A 403 4.33 -40.55 -20.78
CA PHE A 403 4.81 -41.90 -21.00
C PHE A 403 4.56 -42.80 -19.78
N TYR A 404 4.79 -42.26 -18.58
CA TYR A 404 4.52 -42.94 -17.32
C TYR A 404 3.03 -43.30 -17.17
N PHE A 405 2.11 -42.35 -17.34
CA PHE A 405 0.67 -42.62 -17.24
C PHE A 405 0.16 -43.58 -18.31
N VAL A 406 0.68 -43.48 -19.55
CA VAL A 406 0.38 -44.45 -20.63
C VAL A 406 0.87 -45.85 -20.24
N SER A 407 2.06 -45.96 -19.65
CA SER A 407 2.61 -47.23 -19.17
C SER A 407 1.77 -47.84 -18.06
N ALA A 408 1.34 -47.03 -17.09
CA ALA A 408 0.45 -47.46 -16.01
C ALA A 408 -0.92 -47.91 -16.55
N ALA A 409 -1.49 -47.18 -17.51
CA ALA A 409 -2.75 -47.54 -18.16
C ALA A 409 -2.64 -48.82 -18.98
N ALA A 410 -1.55 -49.00 -19.74
CA ALA A 410 -1.28 -50.20 -20.52
C ALA A 410 -1.11 -51.44 -19.62
N LEU A 411 -0.46 -51.28 -18.47
CA LEU A 411 -0.37 -52.32 -17.46
C LEU A 411 -1.75 -52.66 -16.86
N ALA A 412 -2.54 -51.65 -16.50
CA ALA A 412 -3.90 -51.83 -15.95
C ALA A 412 -4.85 -52.49 -16.97
N ALA A 413 -4.70 -52.18 -18.26
CA ALA A 413 -5.45 -52.77 -19.35
C ALA A 413 -4.98 -54.18 -19.74
N GLY A 414 -3.93 -54.72 -19.10
CA GLY A 414 -3.39 -56.05 -19.40
C GLY A 414 -2.63 -56.14 -20.73
N LEU A 415 -2.25 -55.00 -21.33
CA LEU A 415 -1.44 -54.94 -22.55
C LEU A 415 0.03 -55.30 -22.26
N ILE A 416 0.49 -55.08 -21.03
CA ILE A 416 1.81 -55.46 -20.54
C ILE A 416 1.66 -56.70 -19.65
N ARG A 417 1.82 -57.88 -20.24
CA ARG A 417 1.74 -59.18 -19.56
C ARG A 417 2.76 -60.16 -20.12
N PRO A 418 3.21 -61.18 -19.36
CA PRO A 418 4.10 -62.21 -19.87
C PRO A 418 3.56 -62.76 -21.20
N SER A 419 4.44 -62.97 -22.19
CA SER A 419 4.14 -63.36 -23.59
C SER A 419 3.53 -62.31 -24.53
N SER A 420 3.25 -61.09 -24.06
CA SER A 420 2.87 -59.99 -24.96
C SER A 420 4.07 -59.46 -25.74
N ALA A 421 3.86 -58.93 -26.95
CA ALA A 421 4.93 -58.31 -27.74
C ALA A 421 5.59 -57.14 -26.99
N VAL A 422 4.82 -56.37 -26.22
CA VAL A 422 5.32 -55.28 -25.39
C VAL A 422 6.20 -55.80 -24.25
N TRP A 423 5.85 -56.94 -23.65
CA TRP A 423 6.69 -57.59 -22.64
C TRP A 423 8.04 -58.04 -23.21
N THR A 424 8.04 -58.70 -24.37
CA THR A 424 9.28 -59.12 -25.03
C THR A 424 10.18 -57.93 -25.35
N LEU A 425 9.61 -56.84 -25.86
CA LEU A 425 10.34 -55.60 -26.13
C LEU A 425 10.96 -55.01 -24.86
N LEU A 426 10.20 -54.98 -23.75
CA LEU A 426 10.71 -54.47 -22.47
C LEU A 426 11.80 -55.38 -21.87
N ASP A 427 11.72 -56.70 -22.03
CA ASP A 427 12.77 -57.63 -21.60
C ASP A 427 14.11 -57.39 -22.33
N GLU A 428 14.05 -57.00 -23.60
CA GLU A 428 15.23 -56.76 -24.43
C GLU A 428 15.87 -55.39 -24.18
N TYR A 429 15.05 -54.34 -24.03
CA TYR A 429 15.55 -52.94 -24.02
C TYR A 429 15.44 -52.22 -22.69
N PHE A 430 14.58 -52.65 -21.76
CA PHE A 430 14.45 -51.98 -20.46
C PHE A 430 15.47 -52.53 -19.46
N PRO A 431 16.17 -51.67 -18.70
CA PRO A 431 17.11 -52.13 -17.69
C PRO A 431 16.46 -53.11 -16.72
N TYR A 432 17.05 -54.30 -16.59
CA TYR A 432 16.56 -55.39 -15.74
C TYR A 432 15.21 -56.00 -16.18
N GLY A 433 14.84 -55.79 -17.45
CA GLY A 433 13.72 -56.43 -18.14
C GLY A 433 12.31 -55.94 -17.76
N ALA A 434 11.31 -56.57 -18.35
CA ALA A 434 9.89 -56.23 -18.21
C ALA A 434 9.37 -56.38 -16.77
N ALA A 435 9.88 -57.36 -16.02
CA ALA A 435 9.52 -57.53 -14.62
C ALA A 435 9.91 -56.30 -13.77
N SER A 436 11.10 -55.76 -14.00
CA SER A 436 11.60 -54.55 -13.32
C SER A 436 10.85 -53.31 -13.77
N PHE A 437 10.49 -53.22 -15.05
CA PHE A 437 9.60 -52.15 -15.55
C PHE A 437 8.24 -52.17 -14.84
N VAL A 438 7.59 -53.34 -14.75
CA VAL A 438 6.29 -53.50 -14.09
C VAL A 438 6.39 -53.17 -12.61
N TRP A 439 7.46 -53.62 -11.93
CA TRP A 439 7.71 -53.25 -10.54
C TRP A 439 7.86 -51.73 -10.37
N LEU A 440 8.67 -51.09 -11.21
CA LEU A 440 8.89 -49.65 -11.16
C LEU A 440 7.58 -48.89 -11.34
N VAL A 441 6.82 -49.21 -12.40
CA VAL A 441 5.54 -48.54 -12.70
C VAL A 441 4.57 -48.69 -11.54
N LYS A 442 4.41 -49.89 -10.97
CA LYS A 442 3.52 -50.11 -9.82
C LYS A 442 3.98 -49.37 -8.56
N THR A 443 5.28 -49.35 -8.31
CA THR A 443 5.87 -48.75 -7.11
C THR A 443 5.64 -47.24 -7.07
N ILE A 444 5.81 -46.56 -8.21
CA ILE A 444 5.73 -45.10 -8.26
C ILE A 444 4.35 -44.56 -8.66
N ALA A 445 3.37 -45.41 -9.00
CA ALA A 445 2.04 -44.99 -9.47
C ALA A 445 1.28 -44.11 -8.50
N ILE A 446 1.16 -44.58 -7.26
CA ILE A 446 0.43 -43.85 -6.24
C ILE A 446 1.19 -42.55 -5.88
N PRO A 447 2.51 -42.58 -5.62
CA PRO A 447 3.28 -41.35 -5.38
C PRO A 447 3.19 -40.31 -6.49
N VAL A 448 3.39 -40.70 -7.76
CA VAL A 448 3.33 -39.79 -8.91
C VAL A 448 1.93 -39.21 -9.07
N ALA A 449 0.89 -40.04 -8.97
CA ALA A 449 -0.49 -39.55 -9.04
C ALA A 449 -0.80 -38.54 -7.92
N ILE A 450 -0.37 -38.80 -6.68
CA ILE A 450 -0.58 -37.87 -5.55
C ILE A 450 0.12 -36.54 -5.82
N ILE A 451 1.38 -36.55 -6.28
CA ILE A 451 2.14 -35.34 -6.57
C ILE A 451 1.41 -34.50 -7.61
N HIS A 452 1.07 -35.09 -8.76
CA HIS A 452 0.46 -34.36 -9.88
C HIS A 452 -0.97 -33.89 -9.58
N ILE A 453 -1.76 -34.65 -8.83
CA ILE A 453 -3.07 -34.20 -8.32
C ILE A 453 -2.89 -33.00 -7.38
N THR A 454 -1.90 -33.07 -6.49
CA THR A 454 -1.62 -32.00 -5.52
C THR A 454 -1.17 -30.73 -6.24
N GLU A 455 -0.30 -30.84 -7.24
CA GLU A 455 0.16 -29.70 -8.05
C GLU A 455 -0.98 -29.07 -8.86
N ALA A 456 -1.81 -29.89 -9.51
CA ALA A 456 -2.99 -29.42 -10.25
C ALA A 456 -4.01 -28.73 -9.33
N TRP A 457 -4.24 -29.26 -8.13
CA TRP A 457 -5.06 -28.62 -7.11
C TRP A 457 -4.43 -27.31 -6.62
N TRP A 458 -3.11 -27.31 -6.41
CA TRP A 458 -2.39 -26.15 -5.88
C TRP A 458 -2.44 -24.98 -6.87
N ILE A 459 -2.12 -25.18 -8.15
CA ILE A 459 -2.19 -24.10 -9.14
C ILE A 459 -3.62 -23.56 -9.27
N SER A 460 -4.62 -24.44 -9.25
CA SER A 460 -6.03 -24.03 -9.35
C SER A 460 -6.50 -23.21 -8.15
N SER A 461 -6.06 -23.55 -6.94
CA SER A 461 -6.51 -22.91 -5.70
C SER A 461 -5.79 -21.61 -5.38
N SER A 462 -4.53 -21.48 -5.81
CA SER A 462 -3.67 -20.38 -5.36
C SER A 462 -3.23 -19.40 -6.45
N ARG A 463 -3.26 -19.79 -7.73
CA ARG A 463 -2.87 -18.92 -8.85
C ARG A 463 -4.04 -18.55 -9.74
N LEU A 464 -4.71 -19.54 -10.35
CA LEU A 464 -5.59 -19.28 -11.50
C LEU A 464 -6.68 -18.24 -11.21
N ALA A 465 -7.42 -18.39 -10.12
CA ALA A 465 -8.47 -17.44 -9.74
C ALA A 465 -7.90 -16.04 -9.41
N LYS A 466 -6.77 -15.98 -8.72
CA LYS A 466 -6.09 -14.73 -8.35
C LYS A 466 -5.74 -13.87 -9.56
N TYR A 467 -5.36 -14.49 -10.68
CA TYR A 467 -4.99 -13.78 -11.92
C TYR A 467 -6.09 -13.78 -12.98
N GLY A 468 -7.35 -13.91 -12.55
CA GLY A 468 -8.52 -13.70 -13.41
C GLY A 468 -8.92 -14.89 -14.28
N ILE A 469 -8.33 -16.07 -14.08
CA ILE A 469 -8.72 -17.29 -14.81
C ILE A 469 -9.87 -17.96 -14.06
N GLU A 470 -11.05 -17.91 -14.69
CA GLU A 470 -12.28 -18.45 -14.12
C GLU A 470 -12.24 -19.98 -14.06
N THR A 471 -12.59 -20.55 -12.91
CA THR A 471 -12.71 -22.00 -12.72
C THR A 471 -13.67 -22.62 -13.72
N GLY A 472 -13.24 -23.67 -14.41
CA GLY A 472 -14.03 -24.36 -15.44
C GLY A 472 -14.03 -23.68 -16.82
N SER A 473 -13.36 -22.55 -16.99
CA SER A 473 -13.12 -21.99 -18.32
C SER A 473 -12.19 -22.90 -19.15
N ALA A 474 -12.23 -22.79 -20.48
CA ALA A 474 -11.30 -23.52 -21.35
C ALA A 474 -9.83 -23.24 -21.00
N LEU A 475 -9.51 -21.99 -20.61
CA LEU A 475 -8.18 -21.60 -20.17
C LEU A 475 -7.80 -22.26 -18.83
N TRP A 476 -8.74 -22.36 -17.90
CA TRP A 476 -8.55 -23.07 -16.64
C TRP A 476 -8.25 -24.54 -16.88
N PHE A 477 -9.03 -25.22 -17.73
CA PHE A 477 -8.78 -26.62 -18.07
C PHE A 477 -7.42 -26.83 -18.70
N LYS A 478 -6.99 -25.93 -19.61
CA LYS A 478 -5.64 -25.99 -20.19
C LYS A 478 -4.55 -25.96 -19.11
N TRP A 479 -4.61 -25.00 -18.19
CA TRP A 479 -3.60 -24.89 -17.13
C TRP A 479 -3.64 -26.04 -16.12
N VAL A 480 -4.82 -26.51 -15.74
CA VAL A 480 -4.97 -27.63 -14.78
C VAL A 480 -4.53 -28.96 -15.39
N LEU A 481 -4.98 -29.27 -16.61
CA LEU A 481 -4.60 -30.51 -17.29
C LEU A 481 -3.11 -30.51 -17.62
N GLU A 482 -2.57 -29.39 -18.07
CA GLU A 482 -1.13 -29.27 -18.33
C GLU A 482 -0.33 -29.45 -17.03
N THR A 483 -0.74 -28.83 -15.92
CA THR A 483 -0.05 -29.01 -14.63
C THR A 483 -0.18 -30.44 -14.13
N PHE A 484 -1.29 -31.13 -14.39
CA PHE A 484 -1.41 -32.55 -14.05
C PHE A 484 -0.43 -33.43 -14.82
N VAL A 485 -0.05 -33.09 -16.06
CA VAL A 485 0.91 -33.89 -16.84
C VAL A 485 2.33 -33.41 -16.63
N GLU A 486 2.59 -32.12 -16.78
CA GLU A 486 3.93 -31.54 -16.69
C GLU A 486 4.43 -31.40 -15.24
N GLY A 487 3.53 -31.15 -14.30
CA GLY A 487 3.82 -30.90 -12.89
C GLY A 487 4.32 -29.48 -12.60
N PHE A 488 5.22 -29.35 -11.62
CA PHE A 488 5.82 -28.07 -11.19
C PHE A 488 6.33 -27.13 -12.31
N PRO A 489 6.93 -27.59 -13.43
CA PRO A 489 7.35 -26.70 -14.50
C PRO A 489 6.20 -25.87 -15.13
N ALA A 490 4.97 -26.39 -15.14
CA ALA A 490 3.79 -25.62 -15.55
C ALA A 490 3.52 -24.45 -14.61
N ILE A 491 3.65 -24.66 -13.30
CA ILE A 491 3.49 -23.63 -12.26
C ILE A 491 4.54 -22.54 -12.44
N ARG A 492 5.81 -22.92 -12.63
CA ARG A 492 6.90 -21.95 -12.89
C ARG A 492 6.65 -21.13 -14.15
N ARG A 493 6.13 -21.75 -15.21
CA ARG A 493 5.80 -21.06 -16.46
C ARG A 493 4.64 -20.08 -16.26
N PHE A 494 3.63 -20.46 -15.47
CA PHE A 494 2.55 -19.56 -15.10
C PHE A 494 3.08 -18.35 -14.32
N ASP A 495 3.94 -18.56 -13.32
CA ASP A 495 4.53 -17.48 -12.53
C ASP A 495 5.41 -16.56 -13.40
N ALA A 496 6.17 -17.12 -14.35
CA ALA A 496 6.94 -16.33 -15.32
C ALA A 496 6.05 -15.46 -16.21
N LEU A 497 4.89 -15.99 -16.64
CA LEU A 497 3.91 -15.25 -17.42
C LEU A 497 3.30 -14.08 -16.63
N VAL A 498 3.00 -14.29 -15.34
CA VAL A 498 2.56 -13.22 -14.43
C VAL A 498 3.62 -12.13 -14.32
N GLN A 499 4.90 -12.49 -14.19
CA GLN A 499 5.98 -11.51 -14.12
C GLN A 499 6.18 -10.74 -15.43
N GLU A 500 5.97 -11.39 -16.58
CA GLU A 500 5.99 -10.73 -17.89
C GLU A 500 4.88 -9.68 -17.99
N GLU A 501 3.65 -10.02 -17.61
CA GLU A 501 2.52 -9.09 -17.62
C GLU A 501 2.68 -7.97 -16.59
N ARG A 502 3.29 -8.25 -15.43
CA ARG A 502 3.68 -7.23 -14.46
C ARG A 502 4.62 -6.22 -15.09
N LYS A 503 5.70 -6.69 -15.71
CA LYS A 503 6.68 -5.83 -16.38
C LYS A 503 6.04 -4.98 -17.49
N LYS A 504 5.18 -5.57 -18.33
CA LYS A 504 4.45 -4.81 -19.36
C LYS A 504 3.59 -3.71 -18.76
N LYS A 505 2.88 -4.02 -17.68
CA LYS A 505 2.04 -3.06 -16.97
C LYS A 505 2.89 -1.93 -16.36
N ASP A 506 4.03 -2.26 -15.78
CA ASP A 506 4.95 -1.27 -15.20
C ASP A 506 5.60 -0.41 -16.29
N THR A 507 6.02 -1.00 -17.42
CA THR A 507 6.53 -0.26 -18.59
C THR A 507 5.48 0.64 -19.21
N ALA A 508 4.21 0.24 -19.25
CA ALA A 508 3.13 1.08 -19.78
C ALA A 508 2.73 2.25 -18.86
N LYS A 509 3.25 2.27 -17.62
CA LYS A 509 3.10 3.38 -16.68
C LYS A 509 4.24 4.42 -16.78
N HIS A 510 5.30 4.10 -17.50
CA HIS A 510 6.40 4.99 -17.86
C HIS A 510 6.19 5.50 -19.30
#